data_AF-A0A4R4GEF3-F1
#
_entry.id   AF-A0A4R4GEF3-F1
#
_cell.length_a   1.000
_cell.length_b   1.000
_cell.length_c   1.000
_cell.angle_alpha   90.00
_cell.angle_beta   90.00
_cell.angle_gamma   90.00
#
_symmetry.space_group_name_H-M   'P 1'
#
loop_
_entity.id
_entity.type
_entity.pdbx_description
1 polymer ?
#
loop_
_entity_poly.entity_id
_entity_poly.type
_entity_poly.pdbx_seq_one_letter_code
_entity_poly.pdbx_strand_id
1 'polypeptide(L)'
;MLNPQLNFLISAIHRGCCMSTKDILLWMKRKNDEICYHLQQIPLQNLKDWTDKNDKISHSTGKFFSIQGIRVSTNYGLVPQWDQPIINQPEIGFLGFIVQRKQNVLHFLLQAKIEPGNLNVIQLSPTLQATRSNYTRVHKGRSPLYLEYFTGEKKVEILVDQLQSEQGARFYQKRNRNIIVEVDENEELPVYENFVWASLGQIKELLTYPNVINMDTRTVISCIQYGNYSEKDLQLLSVFRLDTNLGHSDSFLYSVLSSDNHYNTMNSIIRWLTSLKFKYELNVDKIGLSEMNNWIYDGNVIEHKDKKYFSVIGVDVSIGNREVTHWDQPMVKAAQEGIMGFLVKKINGIYHFLVQAKLECGNFDIVELAPTVQCLTGNYRNGQNEYSIPYIDNFLNADIKDIWYQTYQSEEGGRFFKEQNLNIIVEVHDDFSVEVEENYCWMTLNQMLRLVNYNNFLNIAARSLLSAVQFYK
;
A
#
# COMPACT_ATOMS: atom_id res chain seq x y z
N MET A 1 28.42 -3.72 14.01
CA MET A 1 27.36 -4.14 13.07
C MET A 1 27.18 -3.04 12.05
N LEU A 2 27.11 -3.37 10.76
CA LEU A 2 26.81 -2.40 9.69
C LEU A 2 25.47 -1.70 9.98
N ASN A 3 25.36 -0.40 9.70
CA ASN A 3 24.12 0.37 9.81
C ASN A 3 22.96 -0.41 9.10
N PRO A 4 21.84 -0.73 9.77
CA PRO A 4 20.69 -1.42 9.18
C PRO A 4 20.24 -0.84 7.83
N GLN A 5 20.29 0.48 7.70
CA GLN A 5 19.91 1.19 6.47
C GLN A 5 20.83 0.86 5.29
N LEU A 6 22.14 0.73 5.54
CA LEU A 6 23.10 0.30 4.51
C LEU A 6 22.86 -1.17 4.11
N ASN A 7 22.50 -2.04 5.06
CA ASN A 7 22.16 -3.44 4.74
C ASN A 7 20.93 -3.54 3.84
N PHE A 8 19.91 -2.68 4.06
CA PHE A 8 18.77 -2.58 3.15
C PHE A 8 19.18 -2.06 1.78
N LEU A 9 20.05 -1.07 1.69
CA LEU A 9 20.57 -0.58 0.40
C LEU A 9 21.33 -1.68 -0.36
N ILE A 10 22.19 -2.44 0.32
CA ILE A 10 22.89 -3.60 -0.26
C ILE A 10 21.88 -4.64 -0.77
N SER A 11 20.85 -4.96 0.02
CA SER A 11 19.79 -5.89 -0.41
C SER A 11 18.98 -5.37 -1.60
N ALA A 12 18.72 -4.06 -1.67
CA ALA A 12 17.95 -3.42 -2.74
C ALA A 12 18.66 -3.45 -4.10
N ILE A 13 19.99 -3.54 -4.12
CA ILE A 13 20.78 -3.65 -5.35
C ILE A 13 21.19 -5.10 -5.67
N HIS A 14 20.88 -6.06 -4.80
CA HIS A 14 21.24 -7.47 -4.99
C HIS A 14 20.17 -8.24 -5.76
N ARG A 15 20.57 -9.30 -6.48
CA ARG A 15 19.68 -10.16 -7.29
C ARG A 15 19.26 -11.46 -6.59
N GLY A 16 19.35 -11.49 -5.26
CA GLY A 16 19.18 -12.69 -4.44
C GLY A 16 20.26 -13.76 -4.58
N CYS A 17 20.25 -14.74 -3.67
CA CYS A 17 21.12 -15.92 -3.74
C CYS A 17 20.39 -17.25 -3.50
N CYS A 18 19.12 -17.22 -3.05
CA CYS A 18 18.36 -18.44 -2.74
C CYS A 18 17.60 -19.00 -3.95
N MET A 19 16.92 -18.14 -4.70
CA MET A 19 16.12 -18.48 -5.88
C MET A 19 16.17 -17.29 -6.83
N SER A 20 16.23 -17.51 -8.15
CA SER A 20 16.19 -16.41 -9.13
C SER A 20 14.80 -15.78 -9.21
N THR A 21 14.69 -14.52 -9.64
CA THR A 21 13.37 -13.86 -9.80
C THR A 21 12.47 -14.62 -10.78
N LYS A 22 13.04 -15.15 -11.86
CA LYS A 22 12.34 -15.99 -12.83
C LYS A 22 11.79 -17.27 -12.19
N ASP A 23 12.58 -17.92 -11.33
CA ASP A 23 12.15 -19.14 -10.65
C ASP A 23 11.06 -18.85 -9.61
N ILE A 24 11.11 -17.69 -8.94
CA ILE A 24 10.02 -17.24 -8.05
C ILE A 24 8.72 -17.08 -8.83
N LEU A 25 8.75 -16.46 -10.01
CA LEU A 25 7.57 -16.31 -10.88
C LEU A 25 7.04 -17.68 -11.35
N LEU A 26 7.92 -18.61 -11.72
CA LEU A 26 7.53 -19.97 -12.10
C LEU A 26 6.94 -20.75 -10.92
N TRP A 27 7.50 -20.58 -9.73
CA TRP A 27 6.98 -21.16 -8.49
C TRP A 27 5.59 -20.61 -8.14
N MET A 28 5.39 -19.28 -8.24
CA MET A 28 4.09 -18.64 -8.07
C MET A 28 3.06 -19.15 -9.07
N LYS A 29 3.47 -19.28 -10.34
CA LYS A 29 2.60 -19.81 -11.40
C LYS A 29 2.14 -21.23 -11.08
N ARG A 30 3.06 -22.13 -10.71
CA ARG A 30 2.71 -23.52 -10.34
C ARG A 30 1.72 -23.57 -9.18
N LYS A 31 1.93 -22.77 -8.13
CA LYS A 31 0.99 -22.69 -7.01
C LYS A 31 -0.40 -22.23 -7.43
N ASN A 32 -0.48 -21.28 -8.36
CA ASN A 32 -1.75 -20.82 -8.92
C ASN A 32 -2.41 -21.87 -9.82
N ASP A 33 -1.63 -22.68 -10.54
CA ASP A 33 -2.18 -23.74 -11.39
C ASP A 33 -2.69 -24.95 -10.55
N GLU A 34 -2.10 -25.18 -9.38
CA GLU A 34 -2.43 -26.30 -8.48
C GLU A 34 -3.60 -26.00 -7.52
N ILE A 35 -4.00 -24.74 -7.38
CA ILE A 35 -5.02 -24.35 -6.40
C ILE A 35 -6.44 -24.62 -6.88
N CYS A 36 -7.20 -25.38 -6.07
CA CYS A 36 -8.64 -25.46 -6.22
C CYS A 36 -9.29 -24.26 -5.51
N TYR A 37 -9.83 -23.31 -6.28
CA TYR A 37 -10.41 -22.08 -5.76
C TYR A 37 -11.78 -21.82 -6.38
N HIS A 38 -12.76 -21.49 -5.55
CA HIS A 38 -14.09 -21.08 -5.96
C HIS A 38 -14.43 -19.76 -5.28
N LEU A 39 -14.92 -18.80 -6.08
CA LEU A 39 -15.43 -17.53 -5.62
C LEU A 39 -16.70 -17.22 -6.39
N GLN A 40 -17.80 -17.11 -5.66
CA GLN A 40 -19.09 -16.75 -6.23
C GLN A 40 -19.64 -15.51 -5.52
N GLN A 41 -20.12 -14.54 -6.29
CA GLN A 41 -20.88 -13.44 -5.72
C GLN A 41 -22.28 -13.94 -5.31
N ILE A 42 -22.67 -13.64 -4.08
CA ILE A 42 -23.98 -14.00 -3.49
C ILE A 42 -24.63 -12.76 -2.86
N PRO A 43 -25.97 -12.76 -2.67
CA PRO A 43 -26.65 -11.68 -1.96
C PRO A 43 -26.09 -11.45 -0.56
N LEU A 44 -25.93 -10.19 -0.15
CA LEU A 44 -25.46 -9.81 1.19
C LEU A 44 -26.30 -10.45 2.32
N GLN A 45 -27.62 -10.51 2.14
CA GLN A 45 -28.54 -11.16 3.09
C GLN A 45 -28.37 -12.69 3.19
N ASN A 46 -27.71 -13.31 2.20
CA ASN A 46 -27.45 -14.75 2.18
C ASN A 46 -26.09 -15.11 2.81
N LEU A 47 -25.26 -14.13 3.17
CA LEU A 47 -23.97 -14.36 3.79
C LEU A 47 -24.15 -15.11 5.12
N LYS A 48 -23.61 -16.32 5.18
CA LYS A 48 -23.58 -17.12 6.40
C LYS A 48 -22.78 -16.40 7.48
N ASP A 49 -23.29 -16.43 8.71
CA ASP A 49 -22.69 -15.82 9.90
C ASP A 49 -22.55 -14.28 9.86
N TRP A 50 -22.98 -13.60 8.79
CA TRP A 50 -23.10 -12.14 8.72
C TRP A 50 -24.55 -11.71 8.83
N THR A 51 -24.80 -10.56 9.46
CA THR A 51 -26.15 -10.00 9.63
C THR A 51 -26.12 -8.50 9.40
N ASP A 52 -27.22 -7.94 8.91
CA ASP A 52 -27.46 -6.50 8.73
C ASP A 52 -28.22 -5.86 9.92
N LYS A 53 -28.28 -6.55 11.07
CA LYS A 53 -28.93 -6.06 12.29
C LYS A 53 -28.30 -4.77 12.81
N ASN A 54 -29.12 -3.90 13.38
CA ASN A 54 -28.73 -2.55 13.85
C ASN A 54 -28.20 -1.66 12.72
N ASP A 55 -28.76 -1.83 11.52
CA ASP A 55 -28.51 -1.00 10.35
C ASP A 55 -27.03 -0.93 9.94
N LYS A 56 -26.34 -2.08 10.04
CA LYS A 56 -24.95 -2.29 9.62
C LYS A 56 -24.72 -3.76 9.32
N ILE A 57 -23.83 -4.07 8.37
CA ILE A 57 -23.43 -5.45 8.08
C ILE A 57 -22.26 -5.82 8.99
N SER A 58 -22.42 -6.87 9.79
CA SER A 58 -21.40 -7.33 10.72
C SER A 58 -21.47 -8.83 10.96
N HIS A 59 -20.32 -9.42 11.29
CA HIS A 59 -20.26 -10.83 11.64
C HIS A 59 -20.96 -11.08 12.98
N SER A 60 -21.70 -12.17 13.09
CA SER A 60 -22.49 -12.60 14.27
C SER A 60 -21.67 -12.71 15.56
N THR A 61 -20.38 -12.99 15.44
CA THR A 61 -19.45 -13.04 16.59
C THR A 61 -18.98 -11.67 17.07
N GLY A 62 -19.30 -10.58 16.36
CA GLY A 62 -18.78 -9.23 16.62
C GLY A 62 -17.31 -9.02 16.28
N LYS A 63 -16.70 -9.91 15.48
CA LYS A 63 -15.28 -9.89 15.10
C LYS A 63 -15.11 -9.51 13.62
N PHE A 64 -13.87 -9.56 13.13
CA PHE A 64 -13.47 -9.18 11.78
C PHE A 64 -13.65 -7.68 11.54
N PHE A 65 -14.67 -7.30 10.77
CA PHE A 65 -14.97 -5.92 10.42
C PHE A 65 -16.49 -5.77 10.27
N SER A 66 -16.94 -4.53 10.14
CA SER A 66 -18.32 -4.21 9.79
C SER A 66 -18.38 -3.21 8.64
N ILE A 67 -19.46 -3.25 7.88
CA ILE A 67 -19.83 -2.21 6.93
C ILE A 67 -20.94 -1.37 7.56
N GLN A 68 -20.70 -0.07 7.68
CA GLN A 68 -21.64 0.89 8.27
C GLN A 68 -21.71 2.14 7.38
N GLY A 69 -22.74 2.96 7.56
CA GLY A 69 -22.82 4.25 6.91
C GLY A 69 -21.97 5.31 7.62
N ILE A 70 -21.47 6.26 6.85
CA ILE A 70 -20.95 7.52 7.37
C ILE A 70 -21.56 8.70 6.63
N ARG A 71 -21.67 9.82 7.35
CA ARG A 71 -21.98 11.15 6.82
C ARG A 71 -20.75 12.03 7.01
N VAL A 72 -20.23 12.53 5.91
CA VAL A 72 -19.02 13.35 5.89
C VAL A 72 -19.42 14.79 5.64
N SER A 73 -18.85 15.73 6.40
CA SER A 73 -18.95 17.16 6.15
C SER A 73 -17.56 17.78 6.17
N THR A 74 -17.24 18.59 5.16
CA THR A 74 -15.91 19.17 4.99
C THR A 74 -15.98 20.46 4.16
N ASN A 75 -14.97 21.31 4.31
CA ASN A 75 -14.72 22.44 3.42
C ASN A 75 -13.64 22.12 2.34
N TYR A 76 -13.20 20.86 2.25
CA TYR A 76 -12.23 20.39 1.27
C TYR A 76 -12.89 19.92 -0.03
N GLY A 77 -12.33 20.32 -1.17
CA GLY A 77 -12.82 19.92 -2.49
C GLY A 77 -14.15 20.58 -2.87
N LEU A 78 -14.83 20.00 -3.87
CA LEU A 78 -16.05 20.58 -4.46
C LEU A 78 -17.35 20.10 -3.78
N VAL A 79 -17.31 18.96 -3.10
CA VAL A 79 -18.49 18.34 -2.47
C VAL A 79 -18.39 18.52 -0.96
N PRO A 80 -19.19 19.43 -0.36
CA PRO A 80 -19.04 19.77 1.06
C PRO A 80 -19.65 18.71 1.99
N GLN A 81 -20.56 17.87 1.48
CA GLN A 81 -21.21 16.83 2.26
C GLN A 81 -21.60 15.64 1.39
N TRP A 82 -21.35 14.42 1.89
CA TRP A 82 -21.83 13.19 1.26
C TRP A 82 -22.00 12.07 2.29
N ASP A 83 -22.76 11.04 1.91
CA ASP A 83 -22.86 9.80 2.67
C ASP A 83 -22.16 8.68 1.88
N GLN A 84 -21.58 7.70 2.58
CA GLN A 84 -21.05 6.47 1.95
C GLN A 84 -20.95 5.30 2.93
N PRO A 85 -20.93 4.05 2.43
CA PRO A 85 -20.48 2.92 3.22
C PRO A 85 -19.00 3.05 3.57
N ILE A 86 -18.60 2.54 4.73
CA ILE A 86 -17.21 2.48 5.16
C ILE A 86 -16.93 1.14 5.86
N ILE A 87 -15.75 0.58 5.64
CA ILE A 87 -15.25 -0.55 6.42
C ILE A 87 -14.77 -0.05 7.77
N ASN A 88 -15.34 -0.56 8.84
CA ASN A 88 -14.91 -0.27 10.21
C ASN A 88 -14.28 -1.53 10.82
N GLN A 89 -12.97 -1.47 11.06
CA GLN A 89 -12.19 -2.51 11.73
C GLN A 89 -11.20 -1.83 12.69
N PRO A 90 -11.58 -1.58 13.95
CA PRO A 90 -10.76 -0.82 14.89
C PRO A 90 -9.51 -1.59 15.38
N GLU A 91 -9.39 -2.88 15.03
CA GLU A 91 -8.23 -3.70 15.38
C GLU A 91 -6.99 -3.33 14.57
N ILE A 92 -5.83 -3.28 15.23
CA ILE A 92 -4.52 -3.18 14.58
C ILE A 92 -4.00 -4.59 14.35
N GLY A 93 -3.74 -4.94 13.08
CA GLY A 93 -3.08 -6.19 12.70
C GLY A 93 -1.57 -6.03 12.54
N PHE A 94 -0.88 -7.16 12.45
CA PHE A 94 0.53 -7.25 12.06
C PHE A 94 0.65 -7.46 10.56
N LEU A 95 1.51 -6.66 9.94
CA LEU A 95 2.08 -6.87 8.59
C LEU A 95 3.60 -6.96 8.77
N GLY A 96 4.12 -8.18 8.83
CA GLY A 96 5.44 -8.47 9.36
C GLY A 96 6.34 -9.23 8.39
N PHE A 97 7.56 -8.75 8.18
CA PHE A 97 8.63 -9.52 7.55
C PHE A 97 9.60 -10.07 8.58
N ILE A 98 9.94 -11.35 8.44
CA ILE A 98 11.19 -11.89 8.93
C ILE A 98 12.24 -11.68 7.84
N VAL A 99 13.38 -11.13 8.22
CA VAL A 99 14.58 -11.10 7.39
C VAL A 99 15.69 -11.92 8.04
N GLN A 100 16.52 -12.52 7.20
CA GLN A 100 17.73 -13.24 7.62
C GLN A 100 18.83 -12.99 6.60
N ARG A 101 20.07 -12.93 7.05
CA ARG A 101 21.21 -12.84 6.14
C ARG A 101 21.43 -14.17 5.44
N LYS A 102 21.55 -14.11 4.12
CA LYS A 102 21.96 -15.21 3.26
C LYS A 102 23.11 -14.70 2.42
N GLN A 103 24.29 -15.29 2.60
CA GLN A 103 25.54 -14.82 1.99
C GLN A 103 25.77 -13.31 2.23
N ASN A 104 25.67 -12.88 3.49
CA ASN A 104 25.81 -11.48 3.95
C ASN A 104 24.77 -10.47 3.43
N VAL A 105 23.74 -10.91 2.70
CA VAL A 105 22.67 -10.05 2.17
C VAL A 105 21.35 -10.34 2.88
N LEU A 106 20.64 -9.30 3.31
CA LEU A 106 19.29 -9.46 3.88
C LEU A 106 18.34 -10.04 2.82
N HIS A 107 17.75 -11.18 3.14
CA HIS A 107 16.63 -11.76 2.40
C HIS A 107 15.38 -11.69 3.26
N PHE A 108 14.24 -11.50 2.62
CA PHE A 108 12.91 -11.41 3.20
C PHE A 108 12.18 -12.73 2.96
N LEU A 109 11.52 -13.24 3.99
CA LEU A 109 10.71 -14.45 3.88
C LEU A 109 9.29 -14.06 3.42
N LEU A 110 9.01 -14.16 2.13
CA LEU A 110 7.68 -13.87 1.59
C LEU A 110 6.77 -15.09 1.70
N GLN A 111 5.47 -14.86 1.82
CA GLN A 111 4.44 -15.90 1.78
C GLN A 111 3.66 -15.82 0.48
N ALA A 112 3.55 -16.94 -0.26
CA ALA A 112 2.51 -17.12 -1.28
C ALA A 112 1.16 -17.25 -0.58
N LYS A 113 0.39 -16.16 -0.58
CA LYS A 113 -0.85 -16.04 0.18
C LYS A 113 -2.05 -15.96 -0.75
N ILE A 114 -3.07 -16.74 -0.39
CA ILE A 114 -4.35 -16.76 -1.07
C ILE A 114 -5.30 -15.79 -0.38
N GLU A 115 -5.90 -14.89 -1.16
CA GLU A 115 -6.96 -14.00 -0.72
C GLU A 115 -8.10 -13.96 -1.75
N PRO A 116 -9.37 -13.96 -1.31
CA PRO A 116 -10.52 -14.14 -2.20
C PRO A 116 -10.67 -13.01 -3.22
N GLY A 117 -10.22 -11.80 -2.90
CA GLY A 117 -10.30 -10.64 -3.77
C GLY A 117 -9.17 -10.50 -4.77
N ASN A 118 -8.11 -11.32 -4.67
CA ASN A 118 -6.98 -11.19 -5.57
C ASN A 118 -7.37 -11.54 -7.01
N LEU A 119 -6.91 -10.74 -7.98
CA LEU A 119 -7.06 -11.04 -9.40
C LEU A 119 -6.38 -12.36 -9.77
N ASN A 120 -5.15 -12.54 -9.26
CA ASN A 120 -4.33 -13.73 -9.53
C ASN A 120 -4.40 -14.76 -8.39
N VAL A 121 -5.44 -14.75 -7.55
CA VAL A 121 -5.67 -15.64 -6.38
C VAL A 121 -4.51 -15.64 -5.35
N ILE A 122 -3.34 -16.13 -5.72
CA ILE A 122 -2.10 -16.11 -4.93
C ILE A 122 -1.23 -14.91 -5.29
N GLN A 123 -0.83 -14.16 -4.27
CA GLN A 123 0.16 -13.08 -4.35
C GLN A 123 1.20 -13.24 -3.23
N LEU A 124 2.35 -12.58 -3.38
CA LEU A 124 3.39 -12.57 -2.36
C LEU A 124 3.07 -11.54 -1.27
N SER A 125 2.83 -12.02 -0.06
CA SER A 125 2.58 -11.23 1.14
C SER A 125 3.79 -11.20 2.08
N PRO A 126 3.75 -10.35 3.13
CA PRO A 126 4.68 -10.45 4.24
C PRO A 126 4.67 -11.84 4.88
N THR A 127 5.73 -12.15 5.64
CA THR A 127 5.86 -13.41 6.40
C THR A 127 4.66 -13.66 7.29
N LEU A 128 4.20 -12.61 7.97
CA LEU A 128 3.03 -12.63 8.83
C LEU A 128 2.06 -11.52 8.42
N GLN A 129 0.82 -11.92 8.14
CA GLN A 129 -0.32 -11.01 8.01
C GLN A 129 -1.45 -11.55 8.88
N ALA A 130 -1.65 -10.92 10.04
CA ALA A 130 -2.58 -11.40 11.06
C ALA A 130 -3.29 -10.25 11.78
N THR A 131 -4.62 -10.33 11.88
CA THR A 131 -5.43 -9.43 12.72
C THR A 131 -5.33 -9.82 14.19
N ARG A 132 -5.65 -8.88 15.08
CA ARG A 132 -5.69 -9.12 16.54
C ARG A 132 -6.64 -10.23 16.93
N SER A 133 -7.82 -10.30 16.33
CA SER A 133 -8.78 -11.38 16.53
C SER A 133 -8.21 -12.76 16.24
N ASN A 134 -7.28 -12.87 15.28
CA ASN A 134 -6.71 -14.14 14.83
C ASN A 134 -5.56 -14.59 15.73
N TYR A 135 -4.62 -13.71 16.08
CA TYR A 135 -3.45 -14.13 16.88
C TYR A 135 -3.75 -14.25 18.39
N THR A 136 -4.82 -13.61 18.91
CA THR A 136 -5.26 -13.82 20.30
C THR A 136 -6.03 -15.14 20.51
N ARG A 137 -6.12 -16.00 19.48
CA ARG A 137 -6.72 -17.34 19.52
C ARG A 137 -8.15 -17.41 20.04
N VAL A 138 -8.92 -16.33 19.87
CA VAL A 138 -10.34 -16.28 20.28
C VAL A 138 -11.22 -17.23 19.42
N HIS A 139 -10.65 -17.93 18.44
CA HIS A 139 -11.35 -18.89 17.57
C HIS A 139 -10.92 -20.36 17.75
N LYS A 140 -10.08 -20.73 18.74
CA LYS A 140 -9.53 -22.10 18.89
C LYS A 140 -8.76 -22.65 17.65
N GLY A 141 -8.56 -21.84 16.60
CA GLY A 141 -7.76 -22.21 15.43
C GLY A 141 -6.26 -22.25 15.71
N ARG A 142 -5.49 -22.80 14.77
CA ARG A 142 -4.02 -22.85 14.88
C ARG A 142 -3.42 -21.45 14.92
N SER A 143 -2.32 -21.31 15.66
CA SER A 143 -1.55 -20.06 15.66
C SER A 143 -1.03 -19.77 14.25
N PRO A 144 -1.08 -18.51 13.78
CA PRO A 144 -0.37 -18.12 12.57
C PRO A 144 1.11 -18.54 12.66
N LEU A 145 1.64 -19.05 11.54
CA LEU A 145 3.06 -19.40 11.44
C LEU A 145 3.92 -18.17 11.71
N TYR A 146 5.03 -18.37 12.44
CA TYR A 146 6.02 -17.35 12.78
C TYR A 146 5.53 -16.20 13.69
N LEU A 147 4.33 -16.30 14.29
CA LEU A 147 3.79 -15.28 15.18
C LEU A 147 4.75 -14.95 16.35
N GLU A 148 5.43 -15.96 16.87
CA GLU A 148 6.35 -15.88 18.01
C GLU A 148 7.52 -14.88 17.81
N TYR A 149 7.87 -14.57 16.55
CA TYR A 149 8.89 -13.58 16.19
C TYR A 149 8.39 -12.14 16.28
N PHE A 150 7.07 -11.93 16.34
CA PHE A 150 6.44 -10.61 16.37
C PHE A 150 5.76 -10.30 17.72
N THR A 151 5.53 -11.32 18.56
CA THR A 151 4.95 -11.18 19.90
C THR A 151 5.97 -10.97 21.01
N GLY A 152 7.27 -11.10 20.70
CA GLY A 152 8.36 -11.00 21.67
C GLY A 152 8.70 -12.31 22.39
N GLU A 153 8.11 -13.44 21.96
CA GLU A 153 8.45 -14.77 22.48
C GLU A 153 9.84 -15.23 22.00
N LYS A 154 10.21 -14.87 20.77
CA LYS A 154 11.55 -15.09 20.21
C LYS A 154 12.38 -13.81 20.27
N LYS A 155 13.70 -13.97 20.41
CA LYS A 155 14.65 -12.86 20.37
C LYS A 155 14.91 -12.48 18.91
N VAL A 156 14.64 -11.22 18.57
CA VAL A 156 14.86 -10.66 17.23
C VAL A 156 15.42 -9.24 17.35
N GLU A 157 16.05 -8.75 16.28
CA GLU A 157 16.35 -7.33 16.12
C GLU A 157 15.23 -6.67 15.31
N ILE A 158 14.65 -5.58 15.82
CA ILE A 158 13.59 -4.86 15.10
C ILE A 158 14.25 -3.80 14.20
N LEU A 159 14.10 -3.96 12.89
CA LEU A 159 14.67 -3.04 11.90
C LEU A 159 13.69 -1.93 11.48
N VAL A 160 12.39 -2.26 11.46
CA VAL A 160 11.29 -1.34 11.15
C VAL A 160 10.12 -1.70 12.05
N ASP A 161 9.43 -0.69 12.61
CA ASP A 161 8.19 -0.88 13.38
C ASP A 161 7.38 0.43 13.38
N GLN A 162 6.31 0.48 12.57
CA GLN A 162 5.51 1.69 12.36
C GLN A 162 4.02 1.38 12.26
N LEU A 163 3.17 2.30 12.73
CA LEU A 163 1.73 2.24 12.47
C LEU A 163 1.40 3.04 11.22
N GLN A 164 0.89 2.37 10.19
CA GLN A 164 0.52 3.02 8.93
C GLN A 164 -0.99 2.94 8.70
N SER A 165 -1.53 3.99 8.10
CA SER A 165 -2.94 4.11 7.65
C SER A 165 -3.25 3.19 6.47
N GLU A 166 -4.48 2.70 6.37
CA GLU A 166 -4.98 2.00 5.17
C GLU A 166 -5.71 2.97 4.22
N GLN A 167 -6.48 2.49 3.23
CA GLN A 167 -7.22 3.33 2.28
C GLN A 167 -8.28 4.19 3.00
N GLY A 168 -8.03 5.49 3.17
CA GLY A 168 -8.94 6.41 3.88
C GLY A 168 -10.29 6.60 3.18
N ALA A 169 -10.37 6.38 1.85
CA ALA A 169 -11.64 6.42 1.13
C ALA A 169 -12.57 5.20 1.38
N ARG A 170 -12.07 4.14 2.04
CA ARG A 170 -12.79 2.85 2.22
C ARG A 170 -12.76 2.32 3.64
N PHE A 171 -11.74 2.64 4.41
CA PHE A 171 -11.62 2.27 5.81
C PHE A 171 -11.77 3.46 6.73
N TYR A 172 -12.51 3.28 7.82
CA TYR A 172 -12.60 4.27 8.88
C TYR A 172 -11.38 4.17 9.82
N GLN A 173 -10.45 5.12 9.72
CA GLN A 173 -9.32 5.30 10.66
C GLN A 173 -8.50 4.02 10.91
N LYS A 174 -8.45 3.14 9.90
CA LYS A 174 -7.76 1.85 9.99
C LYS A 174 -6.26 2.05 9.92
N ARG A 175 -5.54 1.33 10.78
CA ARG A 175 -4.09 1.22 10.74
C ARG A 175 -3.63 -0.21 10.95
N ASN A 176 -2.46 -0.55 10.42
CA ASN A 176 -1.77 -1.80 10.72
C ASN A 176 -0.32 -1.53 11.15
N ARG A 177 0.22 -2.44 11.96
CA ARG A 177 1.62 -2.41 12.41
C ARG A 177 2.49 -3.05 11.34
N ASN A 178 3.27 -2.22 10.66
CA ASN A 178 4.22 -2.61 9.63
C ASN A 178 5.57 -2.84 10.33
N ILE A 179 6.07 -4.08 10.32
CA ILE A 179 7.23 -4.47 11.11
C ILE A 179 8.20 -5.35 10.30
N ILE A 180 9.50 -5.12 10.46
CA ILE A 180 10.56 -5.96 9.88
C ILE A 180 11.48 -6.38 11.03
N VAL A 181 11.63 -7.68 11.23
CA VAL A 181 12.47 -8.27 12.27
C VAL A 181 13.60 -9.08 11.63
N GLU A 182 14.84 -8.85 12.08
CA GLU A 182 16.01 -9.65 11.72
C GLU A 182 16.18 -10.81 12.71
N VAL A 183 16.26 -12.01 12.15
CA VAL A 183 16.56 -13.26 12.86
C VAL A 183 18.04 -13.59 12.63
N ASP A 184 18.71 -14.09 13.66
CA ASP A 184 20.13 -14.45 13.60
C ASP A 184 20.39 -15.44 12.46
N GLU A 185 21.46 -15.26 11.70
CA GLU A 185 21.79 -16.11 10.55
C GLU A 185 22.08 -17.58 10.93
N ASN A 186 22.44 -17.83 12.20
CA ASN A 186 22.68 -19.15 12.76
C ASN A 186 21.40 -19.79 13.34
N GLU A 187 20.30 -19.04 13.48
CA GLU A 187 19.02 -19.63 13.89
C GLU A 187 18.41 -20.43 12.74
N GLU A 188 18.12 -21.70 13.00
CA GLU A 188 17.42 -22.57 12.05
C GLU A 188 15.93 -22.17 11.99
N LEU A 189 15.59 -21.34 11.00
CA LEU A 189 14.22 -20.95 10.72
C LEU A 189 13.57 -21.97 9.77
N PRO A 190 12.53 -22.73 10.19
CA PRO A 190 11.84 -23.65 9.30
C PRO A 190 11.20 -22.86 8.16
N VAL A 191 11.39 -23.28 6.91
CA VAL A 191 10.77 -22.65 5.73
C VAL A 191 9.66 -23.57 5.23
N TYR A 192 8.40 -23.16 5.39
CA TYR A 192 7.25 -23.96 4.94
C TYR A 192 7.00 -23.81 3.44
N GLU A 193 6.22 -24.73 2.87
CA GLU A 193 5.97 -24.89 1.43
C GLU A 193 5.50 -23.62 0.70
N ASN A 194 4.77 -22.74 1.39
CA ASN A 194 4.23 -21.49 0.83
C ASN A 194 5.14 -20.29 1.08
N PHE A 195 6.40 -20.49 1.47
CA PHE A 195 7.32 -19.41 1.75
C PHE A 195 8.55 -19.46 0.85
N VAL A 196 9.06 -18.28 0.51
CA VAL A 196 10.23 -18.12 -0.35
C VAL A 196 11.09 -16.97 0.13
N TRP A 197 12.41 -17.15 0.09
CA TRP A 197 13.38 -16.09 0.37
C TRP A 197 13.64 -15.27 -0.88
N ALA A 198 13.55 -13.95 -0.78
CA ALA A 198 13.98 -13.03 -1.83
C ALA A 198 14.72 -11.82 -1.23
N SER A 199 15.72 -11.31 -1.94
CA SER A 199 16.33 -10.01 -1.59
C SER A 199 15.37 -8.85 -1.91
N LEU A 200 15.60 -7.67 -1.33
CA LEU A 200 14.79 -6.48 -1.59
C LEU A 200 14.84 -6.07 -3.08
N GLY A 201 16.00 -6.24 -3.73
CA GLY A 201 16.14 -5.98 -5.17
C GLY A 201 15.23 -6.89 -6.01
N GLN A 202 15.11 -8.17 -5.65
CA GLN A 202 14.16 -9.08 -6.31
C GLN A 202 12.70 -8.71 -6.04
N ILE A 203 12.34 -8.31 -4.82
CA ILE A 203 10.98 -7.85 -4.52
C ILE A 203 10.63 -6.62 -5.38
N LYS A 204 11.57 -5.69 -5.52
CA LYS A 204 11.42 -4.52 -6.38
C LYS A 204 11.34 -4.88 -7.86
N GLU A 205 12.09 -5.88 -8.34
CA GLU A 205 11.94 -6.42 -9.69
C GLU A 205 10.54 -7.04 -9.89
N LEU A 206 10.06 -7.82 -8.91
CA LEU A 206 8.73 -8.44 -8.94
C LEU A 206 7.59 -7.41 -8.98
N LEU A 207 7.80 -6.19 -8.49
CA LEU A 207 6.83 -5.09 -8.59
C LEU A 207 6.62 -4.55 -10.02
N THR A 208 7.45 -4.93 -10.98
CA THR A 208 7.24 -4.63 -12.41
C THR A 208 6.27 -5.59 -13.07
N TYR A 209 5.91 -6.69 -12.40
CA TYR A 209 4.94 -7.66 -12.87
C TYR A 209 3.57 -7.38 -12.25
N PRO A 210 2.49 -7.36 -13.05
CA PRO A 210 1.17 -7.08 -12.54
C PRO A 210 0.73 -8.07 -11.47
N ASN A 211 0.27 -7.54 -10.34
CA ASN A 211 -0.43 -8.32 -9.30
C ASN A 211 0.37 -9.53 -8.77
N VAL A 212 1.70 -9.41 -8.66
CA VAL A 212 2.58 -10.44 -8.06
C VAL A 212 2.88 -10.16 -6.59
N ILE A 213 3.22 -8.92 -6.26
CA ILE A 213 3.47 -8.46 -4.89
C ILE A 213 2.20 -7.83 -4.33
N ASN A 214 1.67 -8.37 -3.22
CA ASN A 214 0.43 -7.88 -2.65
C ASN A 214 0.60 -6.49 -1.99
N MET A 215 -0.53 -5.85 -1.70
CA MET A 215 -0.56 -4.52 -1.09
C MET A 215 0.19 -4.46 0.24
N ASP A 216 0.00 -5.45 1.11
CA ASP A 216 0.64 -5.52 2.43
C ASP A 216 2.17 -5.56 2.35
N THR A 217 2.74 -6.27 1.37
CA THR A 217 4.18 -6.27 1.12
C THR A 217 4.66 -4.87 0.74
N ARG A 218 3.94 -4.19 -0.16
CA ARG A 218 4.29 -2.84 -0.64
C ARG A 218 4.33 -1.84 0.50
N THR A 219 3.34 -1.84 1.39
CA THR A 219 3.32 -0.92 2.53
C THR A 219 4.46 -1.20 3.50
N VAL A 220 4.78 -2.46 3.82
CA VAL A 220 5.87 -2.75 4.77
C VAL A 220 7.24 -2.35 4.20
N ILE A 221 7.54 -2.70 2.94
CA ILE A 221 8.85 -2.35 2.36
C ILE A 221 8.98 -0.85 2.04
N SER A 222 7.86 -0.11 1.92
CA SER A 222 7.89 1.35 1.78
C SER A 222 8.43 2.06 3.02
N CYS A 223 8.43 1.39 4.17
CA CYS A 223 8.98 1.89 5.43
C CYS A 223 10.51 1.73 5.53
N ILE A 224 11.15 1.12 4.53
CA ILE A 224 12.59 0.91 4.53
C ILE A 224 13.32 2.21 4.19
N GLN A 225 14.32 2.51 5.01
CA GLN A 225 15.26 3.61 4.77
C GLN A 225 16.61 3.09 4.32
N TYR A 226 17.24 3.83 3.40
CA TYR A 226 18.51 3.45 2.78
C TYR A 226 19.72 4.20 3.32
N GLY A 227 19.49 5.08 4.30
CA GLY A 227 20.53 5.87 4.96
C GLY A 227 20.46 7.34 4.60
N ASN A 228 21.29 8.12 5.27
CA ASN A 228 21.51 9.52 4.95
C ASN A 228 23.01 9.75 4.89
N TYR A 229 23.48 10.25 3.76
CA TYR A 229 24.90 10.32 3.45
C TYR A 229 25.29 11.75 3.11
N SER A 230 26.47 12.16 3.57
CA SER A 230 26.96 13.50 3.27
C SER A 230 27.27 13.63 1.77
N GLU A 231 27.28 14.86 1.26
CA GLU A 231 27.71 15.14 -0.11
C GLU A 231 29.09 14.55 -0.43
N LYS A 232 30.01 14.49 0.54
CA LYS A 232 31.33 13.87 0.36
C LYS A 232 31.24 12.35 0.15
N ASP A 233 30.38 11.67 0.89
CA ASP A 233 30.17 10.22 0.75
C ASP A 233 29.53 9.88 -0.60
N LEU A 234 28.59 10.72 -1.06
CA LEU A 234 27.92 10.56 -2.35
C LEU A 234 28.86 10.88 -3.52
N GLN A 235 29.69 11.92 -3.41
CA GLN A 235 30.75 12.21 -4.37
C GLN A 235 31.72 11.03 -4.47
N LEU A 236 32.13 10.46 -3.33
CA LEU A 236 32.99 9.27 -3.32
C LEU A 236 32.33 8.09 -4.06
N LEU A 237 31.05 7.83 -3.80
CA LEU A 237 30.29 6.81 -4.54
C LEU A 237 30.26 7.09 -6.05
N SER A 238 30.05 8.34 -6.47
CA SER A 238 30.03 8.72 -7.90
C SER A 238 31.39 8.48 -8.58
N VAL A 239 32.50 8.72 -7.87
CA VAL A 239 33.86 8.49 -8.38
C VAL A 239 34.13 7.00 -8.59
N PHE A 240 33.65 6.14 -7.69
CA PHE A 240 33.81 4.68 -7.82
C PHE A 240 32.79 4.03 -8.77
N ARG A 241 31.78 4.77 -9.24
CA ARG A 241 30.69 4.29 -10.09
C ARG A 241 30.98 4.30 -11.59
N LEU A 242 32.23 4.54 -11.99
CA LEU A 242 32.69 4.66 -13.38
C LEU A 242 32.35 3.49 -14.32
N ASP A 243 31.73 2.39 -13.88
CA ASP A 243 31.47 1.21 -14.72
C ASP A 243 30.17 0.43 -14.41
N THR A 244 29.20 1.00 -13.69
CA THR A 244 27.93 0.29 -13.41
C THR A 244 26.76 0.87 -14.20
N ASN A 245 26.22 0.07 -15.13
CA ASN A 245 24.96 0.30 -15.85
C ASN A 245 23.77 0.39 -14.87
N LEU A 246 23.68 1.48 -14.11
CA LEU A 246 22.53 1.79 -13.27
C LEU A 246 21.47 2.49 -14.13
N GLY A 247 20.26 1.94 -14.14
CA GLY A 247 19.16 2.38 -15.02
C GLY A 247 18.58 3.78 -14.77
N HIS A 248 19.04 4.49 -13.73
CA HIS A 248 18.65 5.87 -13.41
C HIS A 248 19.90 6.74 -13.18
N SER A 249 19.83 8.02 -13.59
CA SER A 249 20.92 8.99 -13.41
C SER A 249 21.30 9.17 -11.94
N ASP A 250 22.55 9.57 -11.66
CA ASP A 250 23.02 9.85 -10.29
C ASP A 250 22.05 10.76 -9.51
N SER A 251 21.43 11.75 -10.16
CA SER A 251 20.42 12.63 -9.57
C SER A 251 19.26 11.93 -8.86
N PHE A 252 18.90 10.70 -9.27
CA PHE A 252 17.88 9.90 -8.62
C PHE A 252 18.39 9.31 -7.31
N LEU A 253 19.58 8.70 -7.31
CA LEU A 253 20.17 8.19 -6.09
C LEU A 253 20.45 9.32 -5.08
N TYR A 254 20.91 10.47 -5.57
CA TYR A 254 21.06 11.67 -4.75
C TYR A 254 19.74 12.07 -4.07
N SER A 255 18.59 11.99 -4.76
CA SER A 255 17.27 12.24 -4.16
C SER A 255 16.93 11.29 -3.01
N VAL A 256 17.43 10.04 -3.05
CA VAL A 256 17.20 9.03 -2.00
C VAL A 256 18.13 9.26 -0.80
N LEU A 257 19.40 9.53 -1.06
CA LEU A 257 20.47 9.42 -0.07
C LEU A 257 20.94 10.76 0.53
N SER A 258 20.70 11.88 -0.15
CA SER A 258 21.05 13.22 0.36
C SER A 258 19.91 13.82 1.19
N SER A 259 20.23 14.34 2.37
CA SER A 259 19.30 15.17 3.17
C SER A 259 19.43 16.66 2.92
N ASP A 260 20.52 17.08 2.28
CA ASP A 260 20.95 18.49 2.30
C ASP A 260 20.49 19.23 1.05
N ASN A 261 20.35 18.52 -0.07
CA ASN A 261 19.79 19.08 -1.30
C ASN A 261 18.27 18.82 -1.34
N HIS A 262 17.49 19.89 -1.30
CA HIS A 262 16.04 19.86 -1.41
C HIS A 262 15.51 21.24 -1.85
N TYR A 263 14.41 21.27 -2.59
CA TYR A 263 13.70 22.51 -2.95
C TYR A 263 12.97 23.09 -1.74
N ASN A 264 12.18 22.27 -1.04
CA ASN A 264 11.52 22.63 0.22
C ASN A 264 12.27 22.05 1.41
N THR A 265 12.48 22.82 2.47
CA THR A 265 13.04 22.28 3.72
C THR A 265 12.00 21.38 4.43
N MET A 266 12.46 20.44 5.26
CA MET A 266 11.56 19.63 6.09
C MET A 266 10.65 20.51 6.98
N ASN A 267 11.19 21.60 7.56
CA ASN A 267 10.40 22.53 8.36
C ASN A 267 9.32 23.25 7.53
N SER A 268 9.62 23.59 6.27
CA SER A 268 8.64 24.17 5.35
C SER A 268 7.53 23.17 5.03
N ILE A 269 7.87 21.91 4.79
CA ILE A 269 6.90 20.83 4.53
C ILE A 269 5.96 20.64 5.73
N ILE A 270 6.51 20.58 6.95
CA ILE A 270 5.69 20.45 8.16
C ILE A 270 4.79 21.67 8.36
N ARG A 271 5.31 22.89 8.17
CA ARG A 271 4.49 24.12 8.25
C ARG A 271 3.37 24.15 7.22
N TRP A 272 3.65 23.71 6.00
CA TRP A 272 2.65 23.57 4.93
C TRP A 272 1.56 22.58 5.32
N LEU A 273 1.91 21.37 5.78
CA LEU A 273 0.95 20.38 6.27
C LEU A 273 0.12 20.91 7.44
N THR A 274 0.74 21.55 8.44
CA THR A 274 0.05 22.15 9.57
C THR A 274 -0.94 23.22 9.12
N SER A 275 -0.57 24.05 8.16
CA SER A 275 -1.44 25.10 7.63
C SER A 275 -2.67 24.50 6.93
N LEU A 276 -2.49 23.42 6.17
CA LEU A 276 -3.62 22.71 5.53
C LEU A 276 -4.52 22.02 6.56
N LYS A 277 -3.96 21.39 7.59
CA LYS A 277 -4.72 20.79 8.70
C LYS A 277 -5.49 21.83 9.52
N PHE A 278 -4.99 23.07 9.60
CA PHE A 278 -5.72 24.17 10.21
C PHE A 278 -6.82 24.73 9.30
N LYS A 279 -6.58 24.76 7.99
CA LYS A 279 -7.53 25.26 6.99
C LYS A 279 -8.72 24.32 6.79
N TYR A 280 -8.46 23.01 6.72
CA TYR A 280 -9.48 22.03 6.38
C TYR A 280 -10.19 21.49 7.61
N GLU A 281 -11.50 21.36 7.49
CA GLU A 281 -12.37 20.75 8.49
C GLU A 281 -12.84 19.39 7.97
N LEU A 282 -12.84 18.38 8.84
CA LEU A 282 -13.37 17.05 8.52
C LEU A 282 -14.22 16.55 9.68
N ASN A 283 -15.53 16.51 9.48
CA ASN A 283 -16.46 15.85 10.38
C ASN A 283 -16.99 14.57 9.74
N VAL A 284 -17.01 13.48 10.51
CA VAL A 284 -17.41 12.14 10.03
C VAL A 284 -18.30 11.49 11.07
N ASP A 285 -19.60 11.56 10.84
CA ASP A 285 -20.61 10.96 11.70
C ASP A 285 -20.90 9.54 11.25
N LYS A 286 -20.94 8.58 12.19
CA LYS A 286 -21.38 7.22 11.91
C LYS A 286 -22.90 7.19 11.90
N ILE A 287 -23.48 6.71 10.80
CA ILE A 287 -24.93 6.61 10.62
C ILE A 287 -25.32 5.17 10.23
N GLY A 288 -26.60 4.86 10.34
CA GLY A 288 -27.13 3.60 9.83
C GLY A 288 -27.05 3.50 8.30
N LEU A 289 -26.98 2.28 7.76
CA LEU A 289 -27.00 2.05 6.31
C LEU A 289 -28.28 2.58 5.65
N SER A 290 -29.42 2.46 6.31
CA SER A 290 -30.73 2.95 5.83
C SER A 290 -30.85 4.48 5.86
N GLU A 291 -29.97 5.18 6.59
CA GLU A 291 -29.94 6.64 6.70
C GLU A 291 -29.09 7.33 5.62
N MET A 292 -28.34 6.55 4.82
CA MET A 292 -27.45 7.09 3.80
C MET A 292 -28.23 7.67 2.62
N ASN A 293 -27.95 8.91 2.26
CA ASN A 293 -28.48 9.52 1.05
C ASN A 293 -27.74 9.00 -0.18
N ASN A 294 -28.49 8.80 -1.28
CA ASN A 294 -27.97 8.38 -2.59
C ASN A 294 -27.35 6.97 -2.65
N TRP A 295 -27.36 6.21 -1.56
CA TRP A 295 -26.97 4.80 -1.53
C TRP A 295 -28.18 3.92 -1.32
N ILE A 296 -28.23 2.80 -2.03
CA ILE A 296 -29.34 1.85 -2.02
C ILE A 296 -28.81 0.53 -1.47
N TYR A 297 -29.55 -0.04 -0.52
CA TYR A 297 -29.35 -1.41 -0.03
C TYR A 297 -30.65 -2.20 -0.21
N ASP A 298 -30.62 -3.23 -1.06
CA ASP A 298 -31.78 -4.06 -1.43
C ASP A 298 -31.70 -5.49 -0.85
N GLY A 299 -30.77 -5.74 0.08
CA GLY A 299 -30.46 -7.07 0.59
C GLY A 299 -29.46 -7.86 -0.26
N ASN A 300 -29.23 -7.46 -1.52
CA ASN A 300 -28.27 -8.10 -2.42
C ASN A 300 -26.93 -7.35 -2.45
N VAL A 301 -26.97 -6.04 -2.62
CA VAL A 301 -25.79 -5.16 -2.79
C VAL A 301 -26.03 -3.81 -2.10
N ILE A 302 -24.95 -3.15 -1.66
CA ILE A 302 -25.00 -1.72 -1.32
C ILE A 302 -24.31 -0.95 -2.46
N GLU A 303 -25.02 -0.08 -3.15
CA GLU A 303 -24.47 0.69 -4.27
C GLU A 303 -24.99 2.13 -4.32
N HIS A 304 -24.21 3.04 -4.91
CA HIS A 304 -24.67 4.39 -5.18
C HIS A 304 -25.76 4.35 -6.28
N LYS A 305 -26.80 5.20 -6.17
CA LYS A 305 -27.92 5.25 -7.13
C LYS A 305 -27.49 5.43 -8.59
N ASP A 306 -26.37 6.12 -8.79
CA ASP A 306 -25.78 6.40 -10.11
C ASP A 306 -24.69 5.38 -10.51
N LYS A 307 -24.51 4.30 -9.73
CA LYS A 307 -23.48 3.26 -9.91
C LYS A 307 -22.04 3.78 -9.95
N LYS A 308 -21.79 4.86 -9.20
CA LYS A 308 -20.48 5.52 -9.07
C LYS A 308 -19.71 4.98 -7.87
N TYR A 309 -18.40 5.28 -7.86
CA TYR A 309 -17.47 5.02 -6.76
C TYR A 309 -17.16 3.55 -6.51
N PHE A 310 -18.05 2.83 -5.83
CA PHE A 310 -17.90 1.43 -5.46
C PHE A 310 -19.24 0.83 -5.03
N SER A 311 -19.27 -0.49 -4.86
CA SER A 311 -20.37 -1.25 -4.27
C SER A 311 -19.86 -2.16 -3.16
N VAL A 312 -20.73 -2.56 -2.24
CA VAL A 312 -20.46 -3.62 -1.27
C VAL A 312 -21.25 -4.85 -1.69
N ILE A 313 -20.55 -5.95 -1.92
CA ILE A 313 -21.12 -7.21 -2.41
C ILE A 313 -20.87 -8.33 -1.39
N GLY A 314 -21.69 -9.39 -1.43
CA GLY A 314 -21.42 -10.64 -0.73
C GLY A 314 -20.63 -11.60 -1.61
N VAL A 315 -19.70 -12.35 -1.02
CA VAL A 315 -19.02 -13.47 -1.68
C VAL A 315 -19.05 -14.73 -0.84
N ASP A 316 -19.24 -15.85 -1.54
CA ASP A 316 -19.01 -17.22 -1.09
C ASP A 316 -17.61 -17.62 -1.55
N VAL A 317 -16.76 -18.02 -0.61
CA VAL A 317 -15.38 -18.39 -0.87
C VAL A 317 -15.18 -19.84 -0.49
N SER A 318 -14.64 -20.63 -1.41
CA SER A 318 -14.13 -21.97 -1.11
C SER A 318 -12.69 -22.12 -1.61
N ILE A 319 -11.80 -22.54 -0.72
CA ILE A 319 -10.37 -22.72 -1.03
C ILE A 319 -9.97 -24.15 -0.63
N GLY A 320 -9.62 -24.95 -1.63
CA GLY A 320 -9.01 -26.25 -1.42
C GLY A 320 -7.65 -26.12 -0.73
N ASN A 321 -7.29 -27.10 0.10
CA ASN A 321 -6.00 -27.18 0.79
C ASN A 321 -5.74 -26.08 1.87
N ARG A 322 -6.81 -25.53 2.48
CA ARG A 322 -6.72 -24.63 3.66
C ARG A 322 -7.42 -25.21 4.90
N GLU A 323 -7.06 -24.72 6.09
CA GLU A 323 -7.70 -25.10 7.38
C GLU A 323 -9.17 -24.70 7.45
N VAL A 324 -9.50 -23.49 6.96
CA VAL A 324 -10.88 -23.06 6.69
C VAL A 324 -11.12 -23.19 5.20
N THR A 325 -11.89 -24.19 4.82
CA THR A 325 -12.13 -24.55 3.43
C THR A 325 -13.24 -23.73 2.77
N HIS A 326 -14.09 -23.09 3.58
CA HIS A 326 -15.27 -22.37 3.11
C HIS A 326 -15.72 -21.27 4.08
N TRP A 327 -16.01 -20.07 3.58
CA TRP A 327 -16.60 -18.98 4.35
C TRP A 327 -17.24 -17.92 3.44
N ASP A 328 -18.12 -17.13 4.05
CA ASP A 328 -18.79 -15.99 3.42
C ASP A 328 -18.23 -14.67 3.96
N GLN A 329 -18.13 -13.65 3.11
CA GLN A 329 -17.81 -12.30 3.57
C GLN A 329 -18.34 -11.19 2.67
N PRO A 330 -18.58 -9.99 3.20
CA PRO A 330 -18.74 -8.80 2.39
C PRO A 330 -17.38 -8.37 1.80
N MET A 331 -17.42 -7.74 0.63
CA MET A 331 -16.26 -7.14 -0.03
C MET A 331 -16.65 -5.83 -0.72
N VAL A 332 -15.69 -4.92 -0.82
CA VAL A 332 -15.82 -3.68 -1.61
C VAL A 332 -15.41 -3.98 -3.04
N LYS A 333 -16.24 -3.60 -4.00
CA LYS A 333 -15.96 -3.71 -5.44
C LYS A 333 -15.96 -2.32 -6.05
N ALA A 334 -14.80 -1.87 -6.53
CA ALA A 334 -14.69 -0.60 -7.25
C ALA A 334 -15.58 -0.58 -8.49
N ALA A 335 -16.17 0.59 -8.79
CA ALA A 335 -17.00 0.76 -9.99
C ALA A 335 -16.17 0.72 -11.29
N GLN A 336 -14.86 0.94 -11.18
CA GLN A 336 -13.93 1.07 -12.29
C GLN A 336 -12.48 0.94 -11.83
N GLU A 337 -11.56 0.79 -12.79
CA GLU A 337 -10.13 0.86 -12.53
C GLU A 337 -9.72 2.27 -12.08
N GLY A 338 -8.81 2.33 -11.11
CA GLY A 338 -8.20 3.57 -10.65
C GLY A 338 -6.80 3.81 -11.22
N ILE A 339 -6.28 4.99 -10.92
CA ILE A 339 -4.91 5.41 -11.24
C ILE A 339 -4.29 6.10 -10.03
N MET A 340 -3.03 5.78 -9.77
CA MET A 340 -2.22 6.42 -8.74
C MET A 340 -0.86 6.76 -9.35
N GLY A 341 -0.47 8.03 -9.30
CA GLY A 341 0.77 8.43 -9.95
C GLY A 341 1.51 9.60 -9.32
N PHE A 342 2.83 9.52 -9.40
CA PHE A 342 3.74 10.62 -9.08
C PHE A 342 4.27 11.26 -10.36
N LEU A 343 4.20 12.59 -10.42
CA LEU A 343 5.07 13.37 -11.28
C LEU A 343 6.41 13.55 -10.58
N VAL A 344 7.49 13.40 -11.33
CA VAL A 344 8.85 13.66 -10.87
C VAL A 344 9.52 14.71 -11.74
N LYS A 345 10.24 15.64 -11.12
CA LYS A 345 10.96 16.70 -11.81
C LYS A 345 12.34 16.88 -11.21
N LYS A 346 13.32 17.18 -12.05
CA LYS A 346 14.65 17.60 -11.59
C LYS A 346 14.61 19.07 -11.17
N ILE A 347 14.86 19.34 -9.89
CA ILE A 347 14.92 20.69 -9.32
C ILE A 347 16.25 20.80 -8.58
N ASN A 348 17.05 21.82 -8.90
CA ASN A 348 18.40 22.00 -8.35
C ASN A 348 19.30 20.75 -8.48
N GLY A 349 19.20 20.08 -9.63
CA GLY A 349 20.08 18.95 -9.96
C GLY A 349 19.67 17.58 -9.42
N ILE A 350 18.59 17.49 -8.63
CA ILE A 350 18.08 16.22 -8.07
C ILE A 350 16.58 16.07 -8.30
N TYR A 351 16.09 14.83 -8.27
CA TYR A 351 14.67 14.59 -8.47
C TYR A 351 13.82 14.91 -7.24
N HIS A 352 12.67 15.50 -7.50
CA HIS A 352 11.61 15.75 -6.54
C HIS A 352 10.32 15.11 -7.06
N PHE A 353 9.49 14.64 -6.14
CA PHE A 353 8.19 14.07 -6.37
C PHE A 353 7.14 15.14 -6.03
N LEU A 354 6.15 15.30 -6.89
CA LEU A 354 5.03 16.20 -6.63
C LEU A 354 4.02 15.48 -5.73
N VAL A 355 3.98 15.84 -4.46
CA VAL A 355 3.13 15.20 -3.46
C VAL A 355 1.90 16.06 -3.22
N GLN A 356 0.72 15.46 -3.09
CA GLN A 356 -0.49 16.19 -2.67
C GLN A 356 -0.80 15.90 -1.20
N ALA A 357 -1.31 16.89 -0.46
CA ALA A 357 -1.97 16.65 0.82
C ALA A 357 -3.44 16.36 0.55
N LYS A 358 -3.85 15.09 0.73
CA LYS A 358 -5.18 14.60 0.40
C LYS A 358 -6.00 14.34 1.64
N LEU A 359 -7.21 14.89 1.66
CA LEU A 359 -8.25 14.54 2.62
C LEU A 359 -9.05 13.34 2.10
N GLU A 360 -9.24 12.33 2.95
CA GLU A 360 -10.20 11.26 2.73
C GLU A 360 -11.02 11.07 4.02
N CYS A 361 -12.27 10.62 3.89
CA CYS A 361 -13.22 10.50 5.00
C CYS A 361 -12.74 9.58 6.14
N GLY A 362 -11.84 8.65 5.85
CA GLY A 362 -11.29 7.70 6.81
C GLY A 362 -9.93 8.09 7.37
N ASN A 363 -9.38 9.24 6.98
CA ASN A 363 -8.08 9.70 7.48
C ASN A 363 -8.11 9.83 9.01
N PHE A 364 -6.97 9.53 9.64
CA PHE A 364 -6.84 9.70 11.08
C PHE A 364 -6.67 11.16 11.49
N ASP A 365 -5.93 11.95 10.68
CA ASP A 365 -5.57 13.33 10.98
C ASP A 365 -5.73 14.23 9.73
N ILE A 366 -7.00 14.46 9.35
CA ILE A 366 -7.49 15.35 8.28
C ILE A 366 -6.88 15.07 6.89
N VAL A 367 -5.60 15.37 6.67
CA VAL A 367 -4.88 15.12 5.41
C VAL A 367 -3.70 14.18 5.60
N GLU A 368 -3.45 13.36 4.59
CA GLU A 368 -2.23 12.55 4.45
C GLU A 368 -1.55 12.88 3.10
N LEU A 369 -0.24 12.69 3.03
CA LEU A 369 0.54 12.82 1.81
C LEU A 369 0.19 11.67 0.86
N ALA A 370 -0.25 12.04 -0.33
CA ALA A 370 -0.70 11.16 -1.38
C ALA A 370 0.08 11.44 -2.69
N PRO A 371 0.03 10.52 -3.67
CA PRO A 371 0.60 10.75 -4.99
C PRO A 371 0.05 11.99 -5.67
N THR A 372 0.74 12.53 -6.69
CA THR A 372 0.25 13.68 -7.47
C THR A 372 -1.18 13.46 -7.95
N VAL A 373 -1.50 12.25 -8.42
CA VAL A 373 -2.85 11.84 -8.76
C VAL A 373 -3.21 10.59 -7.98
N GLN A 374 -4.37 10.61 -7.34
CA GLN A 374 -4.99 9.44 -6.71
C GLN A 374 -6.48 9.44 -6.99
N CYS A 375 -6.89 8.58 -7.92
CA CYS A 375 -8.27 8.41 -8.35
C CYS A 375 -8.68 6.96 -8.19
N LEU A 376 -9.10 6.62 -6.97
CA LEU A 376 -9.61 5.30 -6.57
C LEU A 376 -11.15 5.22 -6.58
N THR A 377 -11.80 6.37 -6.75
CA THR A 377 -13.26 6.54 -6.76
C THR A 377 -13.63 7.43 -7.94
N GLY A 378 -14.44 6.90 -8.85
CA GLY A 378 -14.96 7.68 -9.97
C GLY A 378 -14.01 7.79 -11.15
N ASN A 379 -14.54 8.31 -12.26
CA ASN A 379 -13.89 8.20 -13.55
C ASN A 379 -12.88 9.30 -13.78
N TYR A 380 -11.59 8.97 -13.80
CA TYR A 380 -10.54 9.96 -14.02
C TYR A 380 -10.44 10.42 -15.48
N ARG A 381 -11.15 9.79 -16.41
CA ARG A 381 -11.09 10.16 -17.84
C ARG A 381 -11.90 11.42 -18.10
N ASN A 382 -11.33 12.34 -18.88
CA ASN A 382 -11.93 13.62 -19.23
C ASN A 382 -13.36 13.45 -19.80
N GLY A 383 -14.30 14.26 -19.30
CA GLY A 383 -15.72 14.19 -19.68
C GLY A 383 -16.53 13.08 -19.02
N GLN A 384 -15.90 12.19 -18.24
CA GLN A 384 -16.58 11.13 -17.48
C GLN A 384 -16.59 11.37 -15.97
N ASN A 385 -15.79 12.33 -15.49
CA ASN A 385 -15.81 12.77 -14.09
C ASN A 385 -16.73 13.98 -13.89
N GLU A 386 -17.14 14.18 -12.63
CA GLU A 386 -17.90 15.37 -12.21
C GLU A 386 -17.01 16.62 -12.05
N TYR A 387 -15.68 16.45 -12.08
CA TYR A 387 -14.69 17.50 -11.84
C TYR A 387 -13.37 17.24 -12.58
N SER A 388 -12.63 18.31 -12.85
CA SER A 388 -11.25 18.22 -13.36
C SER A 388 -10.31 17.71 -12.28
N ILE A 389 -9.44 16.76 -12.61
CA ILE A 389 -8.40 16.26 -11.71
C ILE A 389 -7.09 16.98 -12.07
N PRO A 390 -6.48 17.76 -11.16
CA PRO A 390 -5.20 18.40 -11.44
C PRO A 390 -4.15 17.37 -11.88
N TYR A 391 -3.35 17.74 -12.88
CA TYR A 391 -2.23 16.94 -13.42
C TYR A 391 -2.57 15.61 -14.08
N ILE A 392 -3.85 15.22 -14.22
CA ILE A 392 -4.21 13.93 -14.80
C ILE A 392 -3.69 13.75 -16.24
N ASP A 393 -3.74 14.81 -17.03
CA ASP A 393 -3.32 14.79 -18.44
C ASP A 393 -1.83 14.49 -18.62
N ASN A 394 -0.99 14.83 -17.62
CA ASN A 394 0.43 14.47 -17.62
C ASN A 394 0.64 12.96 -17.56
N PHE A 395 -0.29 12.20 -16.99
CA PHE A 395 -0.23 10.74 -16.93
C PHE A 395 -0.89 10.09 -18.14
N LEU A 396 -2.05 10.62 -18.58
CA LEU A 396 -2.79 10.05 -19.71
C LEU A 396 -2.07 10.23 -21.04
N ASN A 397 -1.27 11.29 -21.17
CA ASN A 397 -0.54 11.64 -22.38
C ASN A 397 0.99 11.49 -22.23
N ALA A 398 1.46 10.75 -21.22
CA ALA A 398 2.89 10.57 -20.96
C ALA A 398 3.58 9.84 -22.13
N ASP A 399 4.70 10.38 -22.62
CA ASP A 399 5.57 9.66 -23.54
C ASP A 399 6.22 8.47 -22.83
N ILE A 400 6.32 7.32 -23.50
CA ILE A 400 6.86 6.09 -22.89
C ILE A 400 8.30 6.24 -22.38
N LYS A 401 9.08 7.17 -22.95
CA LYS A 401 10.46 7.47 -22.53
C LYS A 401 10.52 8.17 -21.16
N ASP A 402 9.45 8.85 -20.78
CA ASP A 402 9.33 9.64 -19.54
C ASP A 402 8.69 8.82 -18.41
N ILE A 403 8.21 7.62 -18.72
CA ILE A 403 7.62 6.70 -17.75
C ILE A 403 8.75 5.91 -17.05
N TRP A 404 8.95 6.18 -15.77
CA TRP A 404 9.92 5.45 -14.94
C TRP A 404 9.40 4.11 -14.46
N TYR A 405 8.11 4.06 -14.15
CA TYR A 405 7.43 2.90 -13.63
C TYR A 405 5.98 2.93 -14.10
N GLN A 406 5.47 1.77 -14.55
CA GLN A 406 4.08 1.60 -14.92
C GLN A 406 3.70 0.13 -14.76
N THR A 407 2.81 -0.17 -13.82
CA THR A 407 2.32 -1.54 -13.61
C THR A 407 0.95 -1.51 -12.93
N TYR A 408 0.08 -2.46 -13.30
CA TYR A 408 -1.16 -2.67 -12.56
C TYR A 408 -0.89 -3.40 -11.25
N GLN A 409 -1.36 -2.83 -10.14
CA GLN A 409 -1.22 -3.42 -8.82
C GLN A 409 -2.58 -3.48 -8.13
N SER A 410 -2.86 -4.61 -7.47
CA SER A 410 -4.11 -4.82 -6.75
C SER A 410 -4.05 -4.35 -5.31
N GLU A 411 -5.21 -3.98 -4.76
CA GLU A 411 -5.40 -3.69 -3.34
C GLU A 411 -5.51 -4.98 -2.49
N GLU A 412 -5.78 -4.86 -1.19
CA GLU A 412 -5.90 -6.02 -0.26
C GLU A 412 -7.02 -6.98 -0.69
N GLY A 413 -6.67 -8.20 -1.13
CA GLY A 413 -7.65 -9.21 -1.54
C GLY A 413 -8.51 -9.73 -0.38
N GLY A 414 -8.18 -9.40 0.86
CA GLY A 414 -9.03 -9.69 2.02
C GLY A 414 -10.29 -8.85 2.11
N ARG A 415 -10.35 -7.70 1.43
CA ARG A 415 -11.47 -6.72 1.53
C ARG A 415 -11.94 -6.18 0.20
N PHE A 416 -11.05 -6.10 -0.79
CA PHE A 416 -11.34 -5.51 -2.10
C PHE A 416 -11.48 -6.60 -3.15
N PHE A 417 -12.62 -6.62 -3.84
CA PHE A 417 -12.95 -7.62 -4.84
C PHE A 417 -12.33 -7.23 -6.18
N LYS A 418 -11.26 -7.95 -6.55
CA LYS A 418 -10.57 -7.85 -7.85
C LYS A 418 -10.24 -6.40 -8.23
N GLU A 419 -9.90 -5.59 -7.23
CA GLU A 419 -9.57 -4.18 -7.40
C GLU A 419 -8.10 -4.05 -7.78
N GLN A 420 -7.83 -3.34 -8.88
CA GLN A 420 -6.48 -2.97 -9.29
C GLN A 420 -6.46 -1.54 -9.81
N ASN A 421 -5.28 -0.94 -9.68
CA ASN A 421 -5.01 0.43 -10.05
C ASN A 421 -3.76 0.48 -10.93
N LEU A 422 -3.78 1.38 -11.91
CA LEU A 422 -2.57 1.71 -12.66
C LEU A 422 -1.65 2.53 -11.76
N ASN A 423 -0.52 1.94 -11.38
CA ASN A 423 0.53 2.62 -10.63
C ASN A 423 1.57 3.14 -11.61
N ILE A 424 1.81 4.46 -11.61
CA ILE A 424 2.66 5.10 -12.61
C ILE A 424 3.55 6.20 -12.01
N ILE A 425 4.78 6.32 -12.51
CA ILE A 425 5.69 7.43 -12.19
C ILE A 425 6.16 8.04 -13.51
N VAL A 426 5.89 9.34 -13.69
CA VAL A 426 6.15 10.06 -14.93
C VAL A 426 7.09 11.24 -14.66
N GLU A 427 8.14 11.35 -15.45
CA GLU A 427 9.04 12.49 -15.45
C GLU A 427 8.43 13.66 -16.23
N VAL A 428 8.46 14.85 -15.63
CA VAL A 428 8.12 16.11 -16.28
C VAL A 428 9.36 16.99 -16.42
N HIS A 429 9.46 17.64 -17.57
CA HIS A 429 10.66 18.35 -17.99
C HIS A 429 10.63 19.83 -17.60
N ASP A 430 11.60 20.60 -18.09
CA ASP A 430 11.84 21.99 -17.73
C ASP A 430 10.67 22.94 -18.04
N ASP A 431 9.79 22.56 -18.97
CA ASP A 431 8.56 23.27 -19.32
C ASP A 431 7.45 23.16 -18.25
N PHE A 432 7.53 22.17 -17.36
CA PHE A 432 6.61 22.04 -16.23
C PHE A 432 6.99 22.99 -15.08
N SER A 433 6.02 23.80 -14.65
CA SER A 433 6.21 24.80 -13.58
C SER A 433 6.56 24.16 -12.23
N VAL A 434 7.46 24.79 -11.48
CA VAL A 434 7.71 24.45 -10.07
C VAL A 434 6.66 25.04 -9.13
N GLU A 435 5.92 26.06 -9.57
CA GLU A 435 4.76 26.60 -8.88
C GLU A 435 3.55 25.70 -9.12
N VAL A 436 2.96 25.22 -8.03
CA VAL A 436 1.88 24.22 -8.00
C VAL A 436 0.76 24.71 -7.07
N GLU A 437 -0.42 24.10 -7.11
CA GLU A 437 -1.53 24.51 -6.26
C GLU A 437 -1.22 24.31 -4.77
N GLU A 438 -1.94 25.04 -3.93
CA GLU A 438 -1.66 25.16 -2.48
C GLU A 438 -1.61 23.83 -1.73
N ASN A 439 -2.32 22.79 -2.21
CA ASN A 439 -2.36 21.47 -1.60
C ASN A 439 -1.32 20.51 -2.20
N TYR A 440 -0.37 21.01 -2.98
CA TYR A 440 0.75 20.25 -3.53
C TYR A 440 2.09 20.78 -3.04
N CYS A 441 3.08 19.89 -2.97
CA CYS A 441 4.42 20.22 -2.52
C CYS A 441 5.46 19.29 -3.18
N TRP A 442 6.53 19.88 -3.70
CA TRP A 442 7.70 19.14 -4.17
C TRP A 442 8.53 18.62 -3.00
N MET A 443 8.78 17.32 -2.96
CA MET A 443 9.58 16.66 -1.93
C MET A 443 10.63 15.74 -2.55
N THR A 444 11.81 15.62 -1.94
CA THR A 444 12.76 14.58 -2.34
C THR A 444 12.29 13.22 -1.84
N LEU A 445 12.81 12.14 -2.43
CA LEU A 445 12.52 10.79 -1.98
C LEU A 445 13.04 10.55 -0.55
N ASN A 446 14.19 11.13 -0.19
CA ASN A 446 14.72 11.14 1.17
C ASN A 446 13.72 11.73 2.18
N GLN A 447 13.12 12.88 1.84
CA GLN A 447 12.13 13.53 2.71
C GLN A 447 10.88 12.67 2.89
N MET A 448 10.37 12.07 1.80
CA MET A 448 9.23 11.16 1.86
C MET A 448 9.54 9.93 2.73
N LEU A 449 10.68 9.27 2.52
CA LEU A 449 11.10 8.11 3.33
C LEU A 449 11.34 8.46 4.80
N ARG A 450 11.76 9.71 5.09
CA ARG A 450 11.85 10.20 6.47
C ARG A 450 10.47 10.39 7.10
N LEU A 451 9.49 10.88 6.34
CA LEU A 451 8.12 11.08 6.81
C LEU A 451 7.37 9.76 7.01
N VAL A 452 7.70 8.69 6.26
CA VAL A 452 7.11 7.35 6.48
C VAL A 452 7.39 6.81 7.90
N ASN A 453 8.50 7.20 8.53
CA ASN A 453 8.81 6.82 9.92
C ASN A 453 7.95 7.50 10.97
N TYR A 454 7.04 8.39 10.56
CA TYR A 454 6.07 9.01 11.44
C TYR A 454 4.67 8.57 11.02
N ASN A 455 3.90 8.12 12.00
CA ASN A 455 2.56 7.58 11.76
C ASN A 455 1.66 8.60 11.04
N ASN A 456 0.88 8.11 10.08
CA ASN A 456 -0.18 8.87 9.38
C ASN A 456 0.33 10.08 8.55
N PHE A 457 1.58 10.08 8.09
CA PHE A 457 2.06 11.11 7.15
C PHE A 457 1.84 10.73 5.71
N LEU A 458 2.21 9.52 5.28
CA LEU A 458 2.04 9.06 3.90
C LEU A 458 0.94 8.03 3.83
N ASN A 459 -0.01 8.24 2.91
CA ASN A 459 -1.09 7.30 2.68
C ASN A 459 -0.61 6.07 1.90
N ILE A 460 -1.49 5.08 1.81
CA ILE A 460 -1.16 3.78 1.24
C ILE A 460 -0.83 3.80 -0.26
N ALA A 461 -1.42 4.73 -1.00
CA ALA A 461 -1.14 4.94 -2.42
C ALA A 461 0.30 5.46 -2.64
N ALA A 462 0.71 6.46 -1.84
CA ALA A 462 2.07 6.98 -1.85
C ALA A 462 3.06 5.89 -1.46
N ARG A 463 2.78 5.15 -0.38
CA ARG A 463 3.60 4.02 0.08
C ARG A 463 3.72 2.92 -0.98
N SER A 464 2.64 2.60 -1.69
CA SER A 464 2.65 1.64 -2.79
C SER A 464 3.57 2.07 -3.94
N LEU A 465 3.52 3.33 -4.38
CA LEU A 465 4.43 3.84 -5.42
C LEU A 465 5.87 3.91 -4.94
N LEU A 466 6.12 4.35 -3.69
CA LEU A 466 7.46 4.38 -3.09
C LEU A 466 8.11 2.99 -3.05
N SER A 467 7.32 1.95 -2.78
CA SER A 467 7.81 0.57 -2.77
C SER A 467 8.37 0.13 -4.13
N ALA A 468 7.79 0.63 -5.22
CA ALA A 468 8.12 0.29 -6.60
C ALA A 468 9.32 1.05 -7.16
N VAL A 469 9.80 2.10 -6.47
CA VAL A 469 10.97 2.85 -6.91
C VAL A 469 12.22 1.95 -6.88
N GLN A 470 12.86 1.77 -8.03
CA GLN A 470 14.04 0.92 -8.22
C GLN A 470 15.34 1.73 -8.28
N PHE A 471 16.46 1.11 -7.89
CA PHE A 471 17.79 1.72 -7.99
C PHE A 471 18.51 1.40 -9.32
N TYR A 472 18.03 0.42 -10.07
CA TYR A 472 18.55 0.02 -11.37
C TYR A 472 17.42 -0.55 -12.24
N LYS A 473 17.59 -0.52 -13.56
CA LYS A 473 16.70 -1.17 -14.53
C LYS A 473 17.21 -2.56 -14.88
#